data_AF-A0A2H3JTD5-F1
#
_entry.id   AF-A0A2H3JTD5-F1
#
_cell.length_a   1.000
_cell.length_b   1.000
_cell.length_c   1.000
_cell.angle_alpha   90.00
_cell.angle_beta   90.00
_cell.angle_gamma   90.00
#
_symmetry.space_group_name_H-M   'P 1'
#
loop_
_entity.id
_entity.type
_entity.pdbx_description
1 polymer ?
#
loop_
_entity_poly.entity_id
_entity_poly.type
_entity_poly.pdbx_seq_one_letter_code
_entity_poly.pdbx_strand_id
1 'polypeptide(L)'
;MDRPILVWMLYLNREMSQQEYDQCYQCMQICVQHAQVPYAFNRGETTRQIIAHLLPLLMMRHRRIPRAKWRDMVSQNGKHYIEQDVDSAMNPTNRLYSMIGYHLAYDQNLVGMVMTQGRMKEVINIGLGVKHWAVSPPDAAVSAYAESFYHKLTPLEQSFIKPEEGDDVVLRRLCILLALKQAYIKAIGQPMGFDWARLEFNIPNESVTGDNIPLLGWEFRVWTASTAIERSGAIVHEKYQCACAFFRGTRESRFIWQKEQKDLESWVQFINLDQLINVVPKLTD
;
A
#
# COMPACT_ATOMS: atom_id res chain seq x y z
N MET A 1 22.13 7.32 6.64
CA MET A 1 21.13 7.33 7.73
C MET A 1 19.92 6.58 7.24
N ASP A 2 19.54 5.54 7.96
CA ASP A 2 18.37 4.73 7.63
C ASP A 2 17.10 5.58 7.79
N ARG A 3 16.26 5.64 6.75
CA ARG A 3 15.03 6.44 6.79
C ARG A 3 13.88 5.50 7.16
N PRO A 4 13.18 5.73 8.27
CA PRO A 4 12.13 4.83 8.68
C PRO A 4 11.02 4.84 7.62
N ILE A 5 10.61 3.63 7.23
CA ILE A 5 9.37 3.42 6.48
C ILE A 5 8.27 3.23 7.52
N LEU A 6 7.14 3.88 7.32
CA LEU A 6 5.93 3.66 8.10
C LEU A 6 4.83 3.16 7.16
N VAL A 7 4.02 2.22 7.63
CA VAL A 7 2.87 1.70 6.91
C VAL A 7 1.65 1.80 7.79
N TRP A 8 0.58 2.35 7.25
CA TRP A 8 -0.73 2.37 7.90
C TRP A 8 -1.66 1.45 7.14
N MET A 9 -2.27 0.51 7.84
CA MET A 9 -3.16 -0.50 7.28
C MET A 9 -4.53 -0.34 7.94
N LEU A 10 -5.48 0.21 7.19
CA LEU A 10 -6.86 0.35 7.60
C LEU A 10 -7.70 -0.80 7.07
N TYR A 11 -8.40 -1.50 7.95
CA TYR A 11 -9.31 -2.56 7.54
C TYR A 11 -10.78 -2.23 7.86
N LEU A 12 -11.66 -2.62 6.94
CA LEU A 12 -13.10 -2.52 7.08
C LEU A 12 -13.60 -3.67 7.96
N ASN A 13 -13.61 -3.46 9.28
CA ASN A 13 -14.07 -4.47 10.24
C ASN A 13 -15.58 -4.71 10.21
N ARG A 14 -16.35 -3.85 9.54
CA ARG A 14 -17.78 -3.95 9.29
C ARG A 14 -18.13 -3.16 8.02
N GLU A 15 -19.37 -3.29 7.57
CA GLU A 15 -19.90 -2.41 6.53
C GLU A 15 -20.03 -0.97 7.02
N MET A 16 -19.65 -0.03 6.16
CA MET A 16 -19.82 1.39 6.39
C MET A 16 -21.29 1.77 6.14
N SER A 17 -21.90 2.50 7.07
CA SER A 17 -23.25 3.03 6.86
C SER A 17 -23.24 4.17 5.84
N GLN A 18 -24.40 4.47 5.25
CA GLN A 18 -24.51 5.57 4.29
C GLN A 18 -24.12 6.92 4.91
N GLN A 19 -24.51 7.18 6.17
CA GLN A 19 -24.16 8.41 6.87
C GLN A 19 -22.64 8.56 7.05
N GLU A 20 -21.95 7.48 7.41
CA GLU A 20 -20.49 7.47 7.54
C GLU A 20 -19.80 7.68 6.19
N TYR A 21 -20.34 7.06 5.13
CA TYR A 21 -19.86 7.26 3.77
C TYR A 21 -19.98 8.72 3.35
N ASP A 22 -21.14 9.34 3.59
CA ASP A 22 -21.39 10.74 3.24
C ASP A 22 -20.42 11.68 3.97
N GLN A 23 -20.17 11.43 5.26
CA GLN A 23 -19.18 12.17 6.05
C GLN A 23 -17.77 12.03 5.49
N CYS A 24 -17.34 10.81 5.18
CA CYS A 24 -16.02 10.54 4.60
C CYS A 24 -15.87 11.20 3.23
N TYR A 25 -16.90 11.08 2.38
CA TYR A 25 -16.92 11.66 1.04
C TYR A 25 -16.85 13.18 1.09
N GLN A 26 -17.63 13.82 1.96
CA GLN A 26 -17.60 15.27 2.15
C GLN A 26 -16.24 15.75 2.66
N CYS A 27 -15.65 15.05 3.64
CA CYS A 27 -14.31 15.35 4.14
C CYS A 27 -13.26 15.28 3.02
N MET A 28 -13.28 14.21 2.21
CA MET A 28 -12.39 14.05 1.07
C MET A 28 -12.56 15.20 0.06
N GLN A 29 -13.79 15.55 -0.31
CA GLN A 29 -14.07 16.64 -1.26
C GLN A 29 -13.50 17.99 -0.78
N ILE A 30 -13.58 18.28 0.52
CA ILE A 30 -13.06 19.51 1.12
C ILE A 30 -11.53 19.50 1.16
N CYS A 31 -10.93 18.39 1.62
CA CYS A 31 -9.52 18.35 1.98
C CYS A 31 -8.59 17.89 0.85
N VAL A 32 -9.11 17.15 -0.13
CA VAL A 32 -8.36 16.40 -1.15
C VAL A 32 -8.91 16.74 -2.55
N GLN A 33 -8.70 17.98 -2.98
CA GLN A 33 -9.28 18.54 -4.22
C GLN A 33 -8.90 17.80 -5.51
N HIS A 34 -7.79 17.06 -5.51
CA HIS A 34 -7.35 16.28 -6.66
C HIS A 34 -8.05 14.91 -6.76
N ALA A 35 -8.77 14.47 -5.73
CA ALA A 35 -9.42 13.16 -5.72
C ALA A 35 -10.61 13.15 -6.70
N GLN A 36 -10.53 12.27 -7.70
CA GLN A 36 -11.57 12.08 -8.73
C GLN A 36 -12.38 10.82 -8.43
N VAL A 37 -13.01 10.76 -7.25
CA VAL A 37 -13.80 9.60 -6.82
C VAL A 37 -15.29 9.92 -6.99
N PRO A 38 -16.05 9.16 -7.79
CA PRO A 38 -17.48 9.37 -7.94
C PRO A 38 -18.25 8.97 -6.66
N TYR A 39 -19.35 9.67 -6.38
CA TYR A 39 -20.27 9.24 -5.33
C TYR A 39 -21.02 7.97 -5.76
N ALA A 40 -20.76 6.84 -5.11
CA ALA A 40 -21.47 5.59 -5.34
C ALA A 40 -21.43 4.66 -4.12
N PHE A 41 -22.17 4.98 -3.05
CA PHE A 41 -22.21 4.21 -1.79
C PHE A 41 -22.36 2.69 -1.98
N ASN A 42 -23.20 2.25 -2.91
CA ASN A 42 -23.44 0.82 -3.18
C ASN A 42 -22.26 0.09 -3.86
N ARG A 43 -21.16 0.78 -4.16
CA ARG A 43 -19.95 0.20 -4.74
C ARG A 43 -18.84 0.25 -3.70
N GLY A 44 -18.49 -0.91 -3.13
CA GLY A 44 -17.39 -0.99 -2.13
C GLY A 44 -16.05 -0.44 -2.62
N GLU A 45 -15.84 -0.34 -3.93
CA GLU A 45 -14.68 0.29 -4.54
C GLU A 45 -14.54 1.77 -4.21
N THR A 46 -15.62 2.55 -4.26
CA THR A 46 -15.54 3.97 -3.92
C THR A 46 -15.27 4.18 -2.44
N THR A 47 -15.81 3.32 -1.57
CA THR A 47 -15.49 3.31 -0.13
C THR A 47 -14.00 3.15 0.11
N ARG A 48 -13.34 2.19 -0.56
CA ARG A 48 -11.88 2.02 -0.47
C ARG A 48 -11.11 3.24 -0.96
N GLN A 49 -11.54 3.82 -2.08
CA GLN A 49 -10.89 4.99 -2.67
C GLN A 49 -10.98 6.22 -1.75
N ILE A 50 -12.16 6.48 -1.18
CA ILE A 50 -12.38 7.58 -0.22
C ILE A 50 -11.45 7.39 0.98
N ILE A 51 -11.49 6.21 1.62
CA ILE A 51 -10.66 5.91 2.78
C ILE A 51 -9.17 6.08 2.46
N ALA A 52 -8.73 5.60 1.29
CA ALA A 52 -7.35 5.75 0.86
C ALA A 52 -6.94 7.23 0.83
N HIS A 53 -7.78 8.12 0.29
CA HIS A 53 -7.54 9.56 0.26
C HIS A 53 -7.59 10.23 1.65
N LEU A 54 -8.26 9.62 2.63
CA LEU A 54 -8.28 10.12 4.02
C LEU A 54 -7.04 9.71 4.83
N LEU A 55 -6.32 8.65 4.44
CA LEU A 55 -5.14 8.18 5.19
C LEU A 55 -4.04 9.25 5.34
N PRO A 56 -3.65 10.03 4.30
CA PRO A 56 -2.69 11.11 4.45
C PRO A 56 -3.16 12.19 5.45
N LEU A 57 -4.45 12.53 5.44
CA LEU A 57 -5.04 13.50 6.37
C LEU A 57 -4.92 12.99 7.82
N LEU A 58 -5.31 11.73 8.03
CA LEU A 58 -5.23 11.08 9.34
C LEU A 58 -3.80 11.03 9.86
N MET A 59 -2.82 10.75 8.99
CA MET A 59 -1.40 10.76 9.33
C MET A 59 -0.93 12.15 9.76
N MET A 60 -1.23 13.19 8.98
CA MET A 60 -0.81 14.55 9.34
C MET A 60 -1.45 15.02 10.65
N ARG A 61 -2.72 14.67 10.87
CA ARG A 61 -3.42 14.91 12.14
C ARG A 61 -2.77 14.17 13.31
N HIS A 62 -2.41 12.90 13.14
CA HIS A 62 -1.71 12.11 14.15
C HIS A 62 -0.34 12.70 14.51
N ARG A 63 0.36 13.25 13.50
CA ARG A 63 1.62 14.01 13.68
C ARG A 63 1.41 15.42 14.27
N ARG A 64 0.16 15.82 14.56
CA ARG A 64 -0.23 17.14 15.08
C ARG A 64 0.16 18.30 14.17
N ILE A 65 0.13 18.08 12.86
CA ILE A 65 0.42 19.11 11.86
C ILE A 65 -0.91 19.64 11.30
N PRO A 66 -1.26 20.92 11.54
CA PRO A 66 -2.52 21.50 11.08
C PRO A 66 -2.68 21.45 9.57
N ARG A 67 -3.92 21.31 9.05
CA ARG A 67 -4.17 21.20 7.61
C ARG A 67 -3.59 22.36 6.79
N ALA A 68 -3.59 23.57 7.35
CA ALA A 68 -3.06 24.78 6.71
C ALA A 68 -1.52 24.79 6.57
N LYS A 69 -0.80 23.92 7.28
CA LYS A 69 0.68 23.88 7.33
C LYS A 69 1.27 22.82 6.41
N TRP A 70 0.50 22.25 5.49
CA TRP A 70 1.03 21.29 4.51
C TRP A 70 0.20 21.23 3.24
N ARG A 71 0.83 20.74 2.18
CA ARG A 71 0.23 20.59 0.86
C ARG A 71 0.56 19.22 0.30
N ASP A 72 -0.42 18.60 -0.33
CA ASP A 72 -0.19 17.42 -1.13
C ASP A 72 0.22 17.85 -2.54
N MET A 73 1.33 17.29 -3.00
CA MET A 73 2.01 17.63 -4.24
C MET A 73 2.13 16.39 -5.11
N VAL A 74 2.20 16.58 -6.42
CA VAL A 74 2.29 15.49 -7.39
C VAL A 74 3.53 15.69 -8.25
N SER A 75 4.35 14.64 -8.39
CA SER A 75 5.52 14.64 -9.26
C SER A 75 5.12 14.51 -10.73
N GLN A 76 6.09 14.69 -11.64
CA GLN A 76 5.88 14.51 -13.08
C GLN A 76 5.36 13.11 -13.46
N ASN A 77 5.68 12.09 -12.65
CA ASN A 77 5.25 10.70 -12.88
C ASN A 77 4.00 10.34 -12.06
N GLY A 78 3.23 11.33 -11.59
CA GLY A 78 2.00 11.10 -10.82
C GLY A 78 2.22 10.63 -9.38
N LYS A 79 3.45 10.73 -8.85
CA LYS A 79 3.77 10.29 -7.48
C LYS A 79 3.46 11.38 -6.47
N HIS A 80 2.67 11.06 -5.47
CA HIS A 80 2.30 12.01 -4.42
C HIS A 80 3.38 12.16 -3.35
N TYR A 81 3.52 13.38 -2.84
CA TYR A 81 4.36 13.70 -1.71
C TYR A 81 3.81 14.94 -0.98
N ILE A 82 4.03 15.01 0.32
CA ILE A 82 3.58 16.11 1.17
C ILE A 82 4.75 17.05 1.41
N GLU A 83 4.51 18.34 1.11
CA GLU A 83 5.35 19.45 1.54
C GLU A 83 4.77 20.06 2.81
N GLN A 84 5.62 20.27 3.81
CA GLN A 84 5.24 20.92 5.06
C GLN A 84 5.72 22.37 5.05
N ASP A 85 4.84 23.29 5.44
CA ASP A 85 5.20 24.67 5.74
C ASP A 85 5.87 24.69 7.12
N VAL A 86 7.18 24.47 7.09
CA VAL A 86 8.05 24.58 8.25
C VAL A 86 8.22 26.07 8.57
N ASP A 87 7.98 26.47 9.83
CA ASP A 87 8.10 27.88 10.23
C ASP A 87 9.46 28.47 9.83
N SER A 88 9.46 29.74 9.41
CA SER A 88 10.63 30.48 8.89
C SER A 88 11.82 30.54 9.86
N ALA A 89 11.62 30.17 11.13
CA ALA A 89 12.67 30.08 12.15
C ALA A 89 13.47 28.76 12.09
N MET A 90 13.04 27.76 11.30
CA MET A 90 13.74 26.48 11.19
C MET A 90 14.82 26.55 10.10
N ASN A 91 15.98 25.94 10.38
CA ASN A 91 17.11 25.88 9.45
C ASN A 91 16.65 25.38 8.06
N PRO A 92 16.97 26.10 6.95
CA PRO A 92 16.60 25.71 5.58
C PRO A 92 16.95 24.26 5.22
N THR A 93 18.03 23.72 5.79
CA THR A 93 18.43 22.32 5.60
C THR A 93 17.37 21.35 6.11
N ASN A 94 16.72 21.64 7.25
CA ASN A 94 15.68 20.77 7.80
C ASN A 94 14.40 20.77 6.95
N ARG A 95 14.08 21.91 6.31
CA ARG A 95 12.96 22.00 5.37
C ARG A 95 13.13 21.04 4.20
N LEU A 96 14.34 20.92 3.65
CA LEU A 96 14.65 20.01 2.54
C LEU A 96 14.48 18.52 2.88
N TYR A 97 14.55 18.13 4.16
CA TYR A 97 14.37 16.75 4.62
C TYR A 97 13.00 16.50 5.27
N SER A 98 12.08 17.46 5.17
CA SER A 98 10.75 17.38 5.79
C SER A 98 9.67 16.79 4.87
N MET A 99 9.99 16.53 3.59
CA MET A 99 9.01 16.02 2.64
C MET A 99 8.64 14.58 2.98
N ILE A 100 7.36 14.24 2.84
CA ILE A 100 6.85 12.89 3.09
C ILE A 100 6.35 12.34 1.76
N GLY A 101 7.01 11.33 1.22
CA GLY A 101 6.50 10.60 0.07
C GLY A 101 5.62 9.46 0.56
N TYR A 102 4.53 9.19 -0.15
CA TYR A 102 3.60 8.13 0.23
C TYR A 102 2.99 7.45 -0.99
N HIS A 103 2.45 6.25 -0.77
CA HIS A 103 1.66 5.54 -1.76
C HIS A 103 0.48 4.85 -1.09
N LEU A 104 -0.70 4.99 -1.69
CA LEU A 104 -1.95 4.34 -1.30
C LEU A 104 -2.22 3.05 -2.10
N ALA A 105 -2.62 1.97 -1.46
CA ALA A 105 -3.05 0.76 -2.14
C ALA A 105 -4.22 0.14 -1.39
N TYR A 106 -5.05 -0.63 -2.08
CA TYR A 106 -6.13 -1.35 -1.42
C TYR A 106 -6.44 -2.64 -2.16
N ASP A 107 -7.00 -3.60 -1.44
CA ASP A 107 -7.59 -4.82 -1.97
C ASP A 107 -8.71 -5.25 -1.02
N GLN A 108 -9.89 -5.55 -1.55
CA GLN A 108 -11.10 -5.94 -0.80
C GLN A 108 -11.40 -5.07 0.44
N ASN A 109 -11.07 -5.54 1.65
CA ASN A 109 -11.39 -4.86 2.91
C ASN A 109 -10.17 -4.21 3.56
N LEU A 110 -9.03 -4.19 2.88
CA LEU A 110 -7.78 -3.64 3.39
C LEU A 110 -7.33 -2.47 2.52
N VAL A 111 -7.11 -1.32 3.16
CA VAL A 111 -6.60 -0.09 2.56
C VAL A 111 -5.30 0.27 3.27
N GLY A 112 -4.21 0.39 2.52
CA GLY A 112 -2.89 0.66 3.04
C GLY A 112 -2.29 1.96 2.51
N MET A 113 -1.47 2.60 3.34
CA MET A 113 -0.59 3.69 2.98
C MET A 113 0.82 3.38 3.44
N VAL A 114 1.78 3.36 2.53
CA VAL A 114 3.21 3.35 2.85
C VAL A 114 3.74 4.78 2.76
N MET A 115 4.63 5.18 3.67
CA MET A 115 5.21 6.52 3.70
C MET A 115 6.67 6.51 4.19
N THR A 116 7.42 7.53 3.79
CA THR A 116 8.77 7.81 4.29
C THR A 116 9.03 9.32 4.28
N GLN A 117 9.97 9.77 5.11
CA GLN A 117 10.38 11.18 5.17
C GLN A 117 11.82 11.38 4.67
N GLY A 118 12.07 12.48 3.95
CA GLY A 118 13.38 12.80 3.38
C GLY A 118 13.32 13.93 2.35
N ARG A 119 14.29 13.98 1.43
CA ARG A 119 14.24 14.87 0.26
C ARG A 119 13.28 14.32 -0.77
N MET A 120 12.68 15.17 -1.61
CA MET A 120 11.74 14.76 -2.67
C MET A 120 12.21 13.53 -3.45
N LYS A 121 13.43 13.58 -4.02
CA LYS A 121 14.02 12.48 -4.82
C LYS A 121 14.19 11.16 -4.06
N GLU A 122 14.12 11.20 -2.74
CA GLU A 122 14.33 10.07 -1.85
C GLU A 122 13.02 9.49 -1.31
N VAL A 123 11.89 10.17 -1.54
CA VAL A 123 10.61 9.77 -0.97
C VAL A 123 9.56 9.45 -2.04
N ILE A 124 9.72 9.95 -3.26
CA ILE A 124 8.76 9.74 -4.35
C ILE A 124 8.75 8.29 -4.88
N ASN A 125 9.88 7.58 -4.79
CA ASN A 125 10.03 6.22 -5.31
C ASN A 125 9.64 5.19 -4.24
N ILE A 126 8.35 5.17 -3.91
CA ILE A 126 7.75 4.26 -2.93
C ILE A 126 6.45 3.67 -3.46
N GLY A 127 6.22 2.39 -3.19
CA GLY A 127 5.01 1.69 -3.63
C GLY A 127 4.57 0.59 -2.69
N LEU A 128 3.27 0.31 -2.69
CA LEU A 128 2.62 -0.69 -1.85
C LEU A 128 1.79 -1.66 -2.71
N GLY A 129 2.10 -2.95 -2.59
CA GLY A 129 1.33 -4.05 -3.13
C GLY A 129 0.53 -4.73 -2.02
N VAL A 130 -0.73 -5.06 -2.31
CA VAL A 130 -1.64 -5.75 -1.39
C VAL A 130 -2.41 -6.79 -2.20
N LYS A 131 -2.44 -8.03 -1.71
CA LYS A 131 -3.14 -9.15 -2.34
C LYS A 131 -3.89 -9.98 -1.31
N HIS A 132 -5.21 -10.05 -1.44
CA HIS A 132 -6.05 -10.93 -0.63
C HIS A 132 -5.71 -12.41 -0.90
N TRP A 133 -5.57 -13.22 0.16
CA TRP A 133 -5.36 -14.67 0.09
C TRP A 133 -6.71 -15.36 -0.12
N ALA A 134 -7.36 -15.06 -1.24
CA ALA A 134 -8.54 -15.77 -1.67
C ALA A 134 -8.58 -15.80 -3.20
N VAL A 135 -9.28 -16.81 -3.72
CA VAL A 135 -9.63 -16.90 -5.13
C VAL A 135 -10.79 -15.96 -5.45
N SER A 136 -10.85 -15.50 -6.69
CA SER A 136 -12.00 -14.76 -7.22
C SER A 136 -12.31 -15.30 -8.63
N PRO A 137 -13.53 -15.80 -8.88
CA PRO A 137 -14.66 -15.94 -7.95
C PRO A 137 -14.42 -16.99 -6.83
N PRO A 138 -15.20 -16.97 -5.72
CA PRO A 138 -14.93 -17.79 -4.52
C PRO A 138 -14.97 -19.31 -4.72
N ASP A 139 -15.63 -19.79 -5.77
CA ASP A 139 -15.80 -21.20 -6.13
C ASP A 139 -14.74 -21.69 -7.13
N ALA A 140 -13.82 -20.82 -7.57
CA ALA A 140 -12.76 -21.20 -8.48
C ALA A 140 -11.71 -22.09 -7.81
N ALA A 141 -11.22 -23.10 -8.55
CA ALA A 141 -10.07 -23.88 -8.12
C ALA A 141 -8.81 -22.99 -8.04
N VAL A 142 -7.97 -23.20 -7.01
CA VAL A 142 -6.74 -22.42 -6.82
C VAL A 142 -5.78 -22.55 -7.99
N SER A 143 -5.68 -23.73 -8.60
CA SER A 143 -4.89 -23.97 -9.82
C SER A 143 -5.35 -23.09 -10.99
N ALA A 144 -6.65 -23.10 -11.29
CA ALA A 144 -7.24 -22.27 -12.34
C ALA A 144 -7.07 -20.77 -12.05
N TYR A 145 -7.22 -20.37 -10.79
CA TYR A 145 -6.94 -19.00 -10.36
C TYR A 145 -5.47 -18.64 -10.59
N ALA A 146 -4.52 -19.50 -10.22
CA ALA A 146 -3.10 -19.26 -10.43
C ALA A 146 -2.72 -19.17 -11.92
N GLU A 147 -3.22 -20.10 -12.74
CA GLU A 147 -3.04 -20.11 -14.20
C GLU A 147 -3.50 -18.81 -14.85
N SER A 148 -4.60 -18.22 -14.35
CA SER A 148 -5.09 -16.93 -14.85
C SER A 148 -4.08 -15.78 -14.70
N PHE A 149 -3.07 -15.92 -13.82
CA PHE A 149 -2.00 -14.94 -13.61
C PHE A 149 -0.67 -15.30 -14.28
N TYR A 150 -0.55 -16.43 -14.98
CA TYR A 150 0.74 -16.86 -15.57
C TYR A 150 1.31 -15.85 -16.58
N HIS A 151 0.44 -15.14 -17.29
CA HIS A 151 0.86 -14.06 -18.19
C HIS A 151 1.54 -12.87 -17.48
N LYS A 152 1.49 -12.79 -16.15
CA LYS A 152 2.17 -11.76 -15.34
C LYS A 152 3.47 -12.26 -14.70
N LEU A 153 3.77 -13.55 -14.84
CA LEU A 153 4.87 -14.24 -14.17
C LEU A 153 5.92 -14.67 -15.19
N THR A 154 7.19 -14.61 -14.81
CA THR A 154 8.28 -15.19 -15.62
C THR A 154 8.32 -16.71 -15.49
N PRO A 155 9.02 -17.43 -16.39
CA PRO A 155 9.18 -18.88 -16.27
C PRO A 155 9.78 -19.32 -14.92
N LEU A 156 10.73 -18.56 -14.37
CA LEU A 156 11.30 -18.84 -13.05
C LEU A 156 10.22 -18.72 -11.96
N GLU A 157 9.43 -17.66 -11.98
CA GLU A 157 8.39 -17.43 -10.98
C GLU A 157 7.26 -18.47 -11.07
N GLN A 158 6.90 -18.87 -12.29
CA GLN A 158 5.94 -19.96 -12.53
C GLN A 158 6.44 -21.27 -11.91
N SER A 159 7.75 -21.53 -11.91
CA SER A 159 8.33 -22.72 -11.27
C SER A 159 8.14 -22.76 -9.74
N PHE A 160 7.83 -21.62 -9.11
CA PHE A 160 7.50 -21.56 -7.68
C PHE A 160 6.05 -21.94 -7.38
N ILE A 161 5.19 -22.03 -8.40
CA ILE A 161 3.75 -22.30 -8.28
C ILE A 161 3.51 -23.77 -8.60
N LYS A 162 3.63 -24.63 -7.58
CA LYS A 162 3.57 -26.09 -7.71
C LYS A 162 2.26 -26.64 -7.14
N PRO A 163 1.31 -27.10 -7.97
CA PRO A 163 0.02 -27.60 -7.51
C PRO A 163 0.13 -28.72 -6.46
N GLU A 164 1.17 -29.55 -6.54
CA GLU A 164 1.42 -30.67 -5.64
C GLU A 164 1.74 -30.26 -4.19
N GLU A 165 2.08 -28.99 -3.94
CA GLU A 165 2.36 -28.47 -2.59
C GLU A 165 1.10 -28.02 -1.84
N GLY A 166 -0.08 -28.09 -2.48
CA GLY A 166 -1.37 -27.76 -1.91
C GLY A 166 -1.80 -26.30 -2.10
N ASP A 167 -3.11 -26.09 -2.09
CA ASP A 167 -3.78 -24.82 -2.42
C ASP A 167 -3.28 -23.63 -1.60
N ASP A 168 -3.12 -23.80 -0.29
CA ASP A 168 -2.62 -22.73 0.60
C ASP A 168 -1.21 -22.27 0.23
N VAL A 169 -0.33 -23.20 -0.15
CA VAL A 169 1.06 -22.88 -0.52
C VAL A 169 1.10 -22.17 -1.86
N VAL A 170 0.35 -22.67 -2.84
CA VAL A 170 0.20 -22.10 -4.18
C VAL A 170 -0.32 -20.66 -4.09
N LEU A 171 -1.44 -20.46 -3.39
CA LEU A 171 -2.07 -19.15 -3.27
C LEU A 171 -1.16 -18.15 -2.56
N ARG A 172 -0.52 -18.55 -1.46
CA ARG A 172 0.43 -17.69 -0.74
C ARG A 172 1.60 -17.26 -1.63
N ARG A 173 2.24 -18.18 -2.35
CA ARG A 173 3.39 -17.86 -3.21
C ARG A 173 2.98 -16.93 -4.36
N LEU A 174 1.82 -17.19 -4.97
CA LEU A 174 1.26 -16.31 -5.99
C LEU A 174 1.02 -14.90 -5.44
N CYS A 175 0.37 -14.78 -4.28
CA CYS A 175 0.10 -13.48 -3.65
C CYS A 175 1.40 -12.72 -3.31
N ILE A 176 2.48 -13.40 -2.90
CA ILE A 176 3.81 -12.78 -2.66
C ILE A 176 4.36 -12.17 -3.95
N LEU A 177 4.42 -12.95 -5.02
CA LEU A 177 4.93 -12.48 -6.32
C LEU A 177 4.12 -11.29 -6.83
N LEU A 178 2.79 -11.40 -6.80
CA LEU A 178 1.90 -10.33 -7.25
C LEU A 178 2.03 -9.07 -6.39
N ALA A 179 2.14 -9.20 -5.06
CA ALA A 179 2.32 -8.05 -4.17
C ALA A 179 3.67 -7.35 -4.41
N LEU A 180 4.77 -8.11 -4.58
CA LEU A 180 6.10 -7.57 -4.87
C LEU A 180 6.13 -6.80 -6.20
N LYS A 181 5.63 -7.41 -7.28
CA LYS A 181 5.52 -6.77 -8.59
C LYS A 181 4.66 -5.51 -8.54
N GLN A 182 3.49 -5.62 -7.90
CA GLN A 182 2.60 -4.48 -7.75
C GLN A 182 3.28 -3.34 -6.99
N ALA A 183 3.99 -3.63 -5.90
CA ALA A 183 4.71 -2.63 -5.11
C ALA A 183 5.79 -1.92 -5.94
N TYR A 184 6.58 -2.67 -6.72
CA TYR A 184 7.63 -2.10 -7.56
C TYR A 184 7.08 -1.21 -8.68
N ILE A 185 6.14 -1.72 -9.49
CA ILE A 185 5.51 -1.00 -10.61
C ILE A 185 4.94 0.33 -10.13
N LYS A 186 4.26 0.28 -8.99
CA LYS A 186 3.73 1.44 -8.28
C LYS A 186 4.81 2.40 -7.80
N ALA A 187 5.94 1.89 -7.30
CA ALA A 187 7.03 2.72 -6.80
C ALA A 187 7.70 3.53 -7.91
N ILE A 188 7.88 2.95 -9.09
CA ILE A 188 8.47 3.64 -10.25
C ILE A 188 7.46 4.48 -11.05
N GLY A 189 6.18 4.45 -10.68
CA GLY A 189 5.13 5.26 -11.32
C GLY A 189 4.76 4.82 -12.73
N GLN A 190 4.85 3.52 -13.02
CA GLN A 190 4.44 2.98 -14.32
C GLN A 190 2.91 3.03 -14.46
N PRO A 191 2.40 3.33 -15.67
CA PRO A 191 0.97 3.42 -15.92
C PRO A 191 0.29 2.04 -15.99
N MET A 192 -1.03 2.05 -16.03
CA MET A 192 -1.83 0.86 -16.34
C MET A 192 -1.40 0.29 -17.70
N GLY A 193 -1.24 -1.03 -17.76
CA GLY A 193 -0.79 -1.73 -18.98
C GLY A 193 0.72 -2.04 -19.03
N PHE A 194 1.50 -1.64 -18.02
CA PHE A 194 2.87 -2.14 -17.87
C PHE A 194 2.89 -3.67 -17.85
N ASP A 195 3.81 -4.28 -18.59
CA ASP A 195 3.96 -5.73 -18.63
C ASP A 195 4.70 -6.26 -17.40
N TRP A 196 3.99 -7.01 -16.56
CA TRP A 196 4.50 -7.55 -15.30
C TRP A 196 5.55 -8.65 -15.53
N ALA A 197 5.52 -9.32 -16.69
CA ALA A 197 6.47 -10.37 -17.04
C ALA A 197 7.89 -9.83 -17.33
N ARG A 198 8.05 -8.52 -17.47
CA ARG A 198 9.37 -7.87 -17.56
C ARG A 198 10.13 -7.88 -16.24
N LEU A 199 9.44 -8.07 -15.13
CA LEU A 199 10.04 -8.12 -13.79
C LEU A 199 10.18 -9.57 -13.36
N GLU A 200 11.34 -9.95 -12.85
CA GLU A 200 11.57 -11.27 -12.28
C GLU A 200 12.00 -11.14 -10.82
N PHE A 201 11.22 -11.71 -9.91
CA PHE A 201 11.54 -11.83 -8.49
C PHE A 201 12.00 -13.25 -8.17
N ASN A 202 13.31 -13.42 -7.96
CA ASN A 202 13.88 -14.66 -7.47
C ASN A 202 13.89 -14.67 -5.95
N ILE A 203 12.73 -15.01 -5.36
CA ILE A 203 12.50 -14.98 -3.91
C ILE A 203 13.55 -15.78 -3.12
N PRO A 204 13.89 -17.05 -3.48
CA PRO A 204 14.87 -17.84 -2.72
C PRO A 204 16.26 -17.20 -2.66
N ASN A 205 16.66 -16.48 -3.72
CA ASN A 205 17.97 -15.83 -3.81
C ASN A 205 17.92 -14.33 -3.47
N GLU A 206 16.78 -13.83 -3.01
CA GLU A 206 16.56 -12.42 -2.66
C GLU A 206 17.05 -11.44 -3.75
N SER A 207 16.79 -11.78 -5.01
CA SER A 207 17.19 -10.96 -6.16
C SER A 207 16.01 -10.58 -7.03
N VAL A 208 16.16 -9.47 -7.73
CA VAL A 208 15.14 -8.94 -8.63
C VAL A 208 15.78 -8.34 -9.87
N THR A 209 15.20 -8.62 -11.03
CA THR A 209 15.60 -8.01 -12.31
C THR A 209 14.41 -7.39 -13.03
N GLY A 210 14.68 -6.39 -13.86
CA GLY A 210 13.75 -5.86 -14.85
C GLY A 210 14.41 -5.91 -16.22
N ASP A 211 13.80 -6.60 -17.18
CA ASP A 211 14.39 -6.88 -18.49
C ASP A 211 15.80 -7.49 -18.39
N ASN A 212 15.98 -8.44 -17.45
CA ASN A 212 17.26 -9.06 -17.10
C ASN A 212 18.33 -8.12 -16.51
N ILE A 213 17.99 -6.88 -16.19
CA ILE A 213 18.88 -5.92 -15.52
C ILE A 213 18.61 -5.94 -14.01
N PRO A 214 19.62 -6.15 -13.15
CA PRO A 214 19.44 -6.11 -11.70
C PRO A 214 18.85 -4.78 -11.20
N LEU A 215 17.79 -4.84 -10.40
CA LEU A 215 17.14 -3.65 -9.84
C LEU A 215 17.82 -3.23 -8.54
N LEU A 216 19.06 -2.73 -8.65
CA LEU A 216 19.89 -2.32 -7.51
C LEU A 216 19.31 -1.12 -6.77
N GLY A 217 19.61 -1.03 -5.48
CA GLY A 217 19.23 0.12 -4.65
C GLY A 217 17.80 0.08 -4.13
N TRP A 218 17.07 -1.02 -4.34
CA TRP A 218 15.71 -1.22 -3.88
C TRP A 218 15.64 -2.03 -2.60
N GLU A 219 14.83 -1.58 -1.65
CA GLU A 219 14.44 -2.34 -0.47
C GLU A 219 13.00 -2.83 -0.63
N PHE A 220 12.80 -4.12 -0.44
CA PHE A 220 11.50 -4.77 -0.43
C PHE A 220 11.21 -5.26 0.98
N ARG A 221 10.09 -4.83 1.58
CA ARG A 221 9.61 -5.39 2.84
C ARG A 221 8.34 -6.18 2.58
N VAL A 222 8.25 -7.39 3.12
CA VAL A 222 7.15 -8.33 2.86
C VAL A 222 6.58 -8.80 4.20
N TRP A 223 5.26 -8.72 4.35
CA TRP A 223 4.55 -9.11 5.57
C TRP A 223 3.12 -9.59 5.27
N THR A 224 2.53 -10.30 6.22
CA THR A 224 1.12 -10.71 6.14
C THR A 224 0.29 -9.82 7.06
N ALA A 225 -0.84 -9.34 6.57
CA ALA A 225 -1.86 -8.69 7.38
C ALA A 225 -3.02 -9.66 7.60
N SER A 226 -3.46 -9.83 8.85
CA SER A 226 -4.65 -10.61 9.20
C SER A 226 -5.70 -9.67 9.77
N THR A 227 -6.92 -9.74 9.27
CA THR A 227 -8.03 -8.90 9.70
C THR A 227 -9.18 -9.77 10.18
N ALA A 228 -9.99 -9.24 11.09
CA ALA A 228 -11.23 -9.83 11.54
C ALA A 228 -12.37 -8.90 11.14
N ILE A 229 -13.34 -9.42 10.39
CA ILE A 229 -14.44 -8.66 9.81
C ILE A 229 -15.75 -9.29 10.25
N GLU A 230 -16.63 -8.47 10.82
CA GLU A 230 -17.98 -8.88 11.14
C GLU A 230 -18.86 -8.81 9.89
N ARG A 231 -19.44 -9.96 9.50
CA ARG A 231 -20.44 -10.06 8.43
C ARG A 231 -21.63 -10.87 8.91
N SER A 232 -22.82 -10.27 8.87
CA SER A 232 -24.07 -10.95 9.26
C SER A 232 -24.01 -11.61 10.66
N GLY A 233 -23.31 -10.99 11.61
CA GLY A 233 -23.13 -11.51 12.97
C GLY A 233 -22.05 -12.59 13.14
N ALA A 234 -21.31 -12.94 12.08
CA ALA A 234 -20.17 -13.86 12.14
C ALA A 234 -18.84 -13.12 11.91
N ILE A 235 -17.79 -13.55 12.62
CA ILE A 235 -16.43 -13.04 12.41
C ILE A 235 -15.76 -13.88 11.31
N VAL A 236 -15.41 -13.22 10.22
CA VAL A 236 -14.63 -13.78 9.10
C VAL A 236 -13.20 -13.28 9.22
N HIS A 237 -12.24 -14.20 9.17
CA HIS A 237 -10.83 -13.86 9.14
C HIS A 237 -10.33 -13.79 7.69
N GLU A 238 -9.77 -12.66 7.31
CA GLU A 238 -9.15 -12.47 6.01
C GLU A 238 -7.64 -12.29 6.17
N LYS A 239 -6.87 -12.83 5.21
CA LYS A 239 -5.41 -12.71 5.16
C LYS A 239 -5.00 -12.00 3.88
N TYR A 240 -4.01 -11.13 4.01
CA TYR A 240 -3.50 -10.35 2.88
C TYR A 240 -1.98 -10.44 2.84
N GLN A 241 -1.45 -10.73 1.66
CA GLN A 241 -0.03 -10.53 1.38
C GLN A 241 0.21 -9.06 1.10
N CYS A 242 1.15 -8.48 1.83
CA CYS A 242 1.57 -7.11 1.61
C CYS A 242 3.06 -7.08 1.26
N ALA A 243 3.43 -6.13 0.40
CA ALA A 243 4.80 -5.81 0.10
C ALA A 243 4.96 -4.32 -0.16
N CYS A 244 6.05 -3.71 0.30
CA CYS A 244 6.42 -2.37 -0.12
C CYS A 244 7.76 -2.39 -0.85
N ALA A 245 7.89 -1.54 -1.86
CA ALA A 245 9.13 -1.30 -2.58
C ALA A 245 9.55 0.14 -2.35
N PHE A 246 10.81 0.35 -1.98
CA PHE A 246 11.36 1.67 -1.69
C PHE A 246 12.77 1.82 -2.25
N PHE A 247 13.04 2.91 -2.97
CA PHE A 247 14.38 3.16 -3.50
C PHE A 247 15.29 3.81 -2.44
N ARG A 248 16.27 3.04 -1.96
CA ARG A 248 17.31 3.45 -1.00
C ARG A 248 18.54 4.05 -1.68
N GLY A 249 18.80 3.70 -2.94
CA GLY A 249 20.02 4.08 -3.65
C GLY A 249 21.28 3.35 -3.15
N THR A 250 21.11 2.17 -2.55
CA THR A 250 22.20 1.26 -2.16
C THR A 250 22.79 0.55 -3.38
N ARG A 251 23.96 -0.10 -3.21
CA ARG A 251 24.60 -0.88 -4.29
C ARG A 251 23.88 -2.19 -4.60
N GLU A 252 23.11 -2.68 -3.64
CA GLU A 252 22.40 -3.95 -3.72
C GLU A 252 20.91 -3.74 -3.44
N SER A 253 20.11 -4.68 -3.89
CA SER A 253 18.71 -4.81 -3.48
C SER A 253 18.66 -5.54 -2.14
N ARG A 254 17.69 -5.22 -1.30
CA ARG A 254 17.51 -5.85 0.01
C ARG A 254 16.09 -6.35 0.17
N PHE A 255 15.94 -7.58 0.65
CA PHE A 255 14.66 -8.14 1.05
C PHE A 255 14.58 -8.21 2.58
N ILE A 256 13.44 -7.79 3.12
CA ILE A 256 13.14 -7.85 4.55
C ILE A 256 11.82 -8.60 4.69
N TRP A 257 11.94 -9.87 5.05
CA TRP A 257 10.80 -10.72 5.36
C TRP A 257 10.45 -10.55 6.83
N GLN A 258 9.23 -10.10 7.11
CA GLN A 258 8.77 -10.05 8.48
C GLN A 258 8.61 -11.49 9.01
N LYS A 259 9.28 -11.76 10.13
CA LYS A 259 9.25 -13.06 10.82
C LYS A 259 8.45 -12.96 12.11
N GLU A 260 8.57 -11.86 12.83
CA GLU A 260 7.97 -11.66 14.15
C GLU A 260 6.98 -10.50 14.17
N GLN A 261 5.86 -10.68 14.88
CA GLN A 261 4.80 -9.67 14.99
C GLN A 261 5.31 -8.37 15.63
N LYS A 262 6.19 -8.47 16.62
CA LYS A 262 6.77 -7.31 17.33
C LYS A 262 7.57 -6.40 16.40
N ASP A 263 8.30 -6.99 15.45
CA ASP A 263 9.03 -6.21 14.44
C ASP A 263 8.07 -5.46 13.52
N LEU A 264 6.93 -6.09 13.17
CA LEU A 264 5.90 -5.48 12.34
C LEU A 264 5.31 -4.23 13.01
N GLU A 265 4.98 -4.32 14.29
CA GLU A 265 4.37 -3.23 15.06
C GLU A 265 5.26 -1.97 15.17
N SER A 266 6.58 -2.12 14.96
CA SER A 266 7.50 -0.98 14.99
C SER A 266 7.42 -0.08 13.76
N TRP A 267 6.84 -0.56 12.65
CA TRP A 267 6.72 0.20 11.40
C TRP A 267 5.37 0.03 10.68
N VAL A 268 4.49 -0.84 11.13
CA VAL A 268 3.12 -1.02 10.62
C VAL A 268 2.10 -0.74 11.72
N GLN A 269 1.20 0.19 11.45
CA GLN A 269 0.09 0.53 12.32
C GLN A 269 -1.22 0.05 11.69
N PHE A 270 -1.98 -0.73 12.46
CA PHE A 270 -3.32 -1.16 12.06
C PHE A 270 -4.36 -0.21 12.62
N ILE A 271 -5.32 0.17 11.77
CA ILE A 271 -6.43 1.06 12.10
C ILE A 271 -7.71 0.36 11.63
N ASN A 272 -8.81 0.47 12.37
CA ASN A 272 -10.11 -0.05 11.92
C ASN A 272 -11.03 1.09 11.45
N LEU A 273 -12.16 0.73 10.84
CA LEU A 273 -13.11 1.70 10.32
C LEU A 273 -13.64 2.62 11.44
N ASP A 274 -13.97 2.08 12.60
CA ASP A 274 -14.52 2.85 13.73
C ASP A 274 -13.55 3.94 14.21
N GLN A 275 -12.26 3.62 14.28
CA GLN A 275 -11.21 4.59 14.62
C GLN A 275 -11.12 5.72 13.60
N LEU A 276 -11.27 5.42 12.30
CA LEU A 276 -11.32 6.46 11.26
C LEU A 276 -12.55 7.35 11.44
N ILE A 277 -13.75 6.76 11.53
CA ILE A 277 -15.01 7.51 11.62
C ILE A 277 -15.01 8.48 12.80
N ASN A 278 -14.47 8.07 13.96
CA ASN A 278 -14.33 8.93 15.14
C ASN A 278 -13.43 10.18 14.93
N VAL A 279 -12.55 10.14 13.94
CA VAL A 279 -11.58 11.21 13.67
C VAL A 279 -11.97 12.05 12.45
N VAL A 280 -12.75 11.52 11.50
CA VAL A 280 -13.16 12.22 10.26
C VAL A 280 -13.64 13.66 10.48
N PRO A 281 -14.54 13.96 11.45
CA PRO A 281 -15.01 15.32 11.69
C PRO A 281 -13.92 16.33 12.08
N LYS A 282 -12.74 15.84 12.50
CA LYS A 282 -11.60 16.64 12.96
C LYS A 282 -10.49 16.75 11.90
N LEU A 283 -10.68 16.17 10.71
CA LEU A 283 -9.69 16.20 9.63
C LEU A 283 -9.78 17.47 8.77
N THR A 284 -10.86 18.23 8.90
CA THR A 284 -11.07 19.52 8.23
C THR A 284 -10.39 20.69 8.94
N ASP A 285 -9.94 20.50 10.19
CA ASP A 285 -9.25 21.49 11.02
C ASP A 285 -7.74 21.60 10.68
#